data_AF-A0A1G3I753-F1
#
_entry.id   AF-A0A1G3I753-F1
#
_cell.length_a   1.000
_cell.length_b   1.000
_cell.length_c   1.000
_cell.angle_alpha   90.00
_cell.angle_beta   90.00
_cell.angle_gamma   90.00
#
_symmetry.space_group_name_H-M   'P 1'
#
loop_
_entity.id
_entity.type
_entity.pdbx_description
1 polymer ?
#
loop_
_entity_poly.entity_id
_entity_poly.type
_entity_poly.pdbx_seq_one_letter_code
_entity_poly.pdbx_strand_id
1 'polypeptide(L)'
;MSNAVSKVFVFLLLVLTTFLWVGYSVTGLTGGEKKAANVVEVSPEGGEAIYWGKGRCYTCHSMGGQGSAVRGPNHGQFGDKFPLPMGGRAVERAKDRKDKTGQPFTATDYLVESLADPGAFLVEGYKNEMAVVFAPPISLSLDEIKAVISYLQSQGGDVDIDALNNPSGISKKFYDKIQAAAAAGGGDPGHGAAVFKDTCAFCHMVKGGEKPGLAGPDLSEIGKRGIKYISEAILRPTKAITKGFETHVVTDKNGGLVTGLKTRETPDEIDIAKVAGEVVTIRRVEIKEITQDPTRSLMPDDLSEAMTVKDFQDVLSYMIMQKGE
;
A
#
# COMPACT_ATOMS: atom_id res chain seq x y z
N MET A 1 -13.93 -58.82 3.93
CA MET A 1 -13.36 -57.45 4.09
C MET A 1 -13.23 -56.67 2.78
N SER A 2 -12.84 -57.28 1.64
CA SER A 2 -12.71 -56.60 0.33
C SER A 2 -13.98 -55.85 -0.15
N ASN A 3 -15.18 -56.42 0.06
CA ASN A 3 -16.43 -55.83 -0.45
C ASN A 3 -16.87 -54.55 0.30
N ALA A 4 -16.60 -54.46 1.61
CA ALA A 4 -16.93 -53.27 2.40
C ALA A 4 -15.99 -52.10 2.09
N VAL A 5 -14.68 -52.39 1.96
CA VAL A 5 -13.66 -51.39 1.59
C VAL A 5 -13.91 -50.86 0.18
N SER A 6 -14.28 -51.72 -0.77
CA SER A 6 -14.62 -51.31 -2.14
C SER A 6 -15.85 -50.39 -2.17
N LYS A 7 -16.91 -50.71 -1.41
CA LYS A 7 -18.10 -49.85 -1.30
C LYS A 7 -17.80 -48.49 -0.70
N VAL A 8 -16.98 -48.44 0.35
CA VAL A 8 -16.55 -47.17 0.97
C VAL A 8 -15.68 -46.35 0.01
N PHE A 9 -14.79 -46.99 -0.73
CA PHE A 9 -13.95 -46.32 -1.73
C PHE A 9 -14.78 -45.72 -2.87
N VAL A 10 -15.75 -46.47 -3.41
CA VAL A 10 -16.67 -45.99 -4.45
C VAL A 10 -17.52 -44.83 -3.93
N PHE A 11 -18.02 -44.92 -2.69
CA PHE A 11 -18.77 -43.84 -2.06
C PHE A 11 -17.94 -42.57 -1.90
N LEU A 12 -16.69 -42.67 -1.42
CA LEU A 12 -15.78 -41.53 -1.28
C LEU A 12 -15.46 -40.88 -2.64
N LEU A 13 -15.25 -41.69 -3.69
CA LEU A 13 -15.03 -41.19 -5.04
C LEU A 13 -16.25 -40.45 -5.59
N LEU A 14 -17.46 -40.96 -5.34
CA LEU A 14 -18.71 -40.30 -5.72
C LEU A 14 -18.90 -38.97 -4.99
N VAL A 15 -18.62 -38.92 -3.68
CA VAL A 15 -18.72 -37.69 -2.90
C VAL A 15 -17.69 -36.67 -3.37
N LEU A 16 -16.44 -37.08 -3.57
CA LEU A 16 -15.36 -36.19 -4.04
C LEU A 16 -15.66 -35.64 -5.44
N THR A 17 -16.10 -36.50 -6.36
CA THR A 17 -16.45 -36.05 -7.73
C THR A 17 -17.67 -35.14 -7.73
N THR A 18 -18.69 -35.43 -6.93
CA THR A 18 -19.85 -34.54 -6.78
C THR A 18 -19.45 -33.20 -6.16
N PHE A 19 -18.60 -33.21 -5.13
CA PHE A 19 -18.12 -32.00 -4.49
C PHE A 19 -17.28 -31.14 -5.45
N LEU A 20 -16.35 -31.76 -6.18
CA LEU A 20 -15.55 -31.07 -7.20
C LEU A 20 -16.43 -30.56 -8.35
N TRP A 21 -17.44 -31.32 -8.76
CA TRP A 21 -18.38 -30.92 -9.80
C TRP A 21 -19.25 -29.74 -9.35
N VAL A 22 -19.82 -29.78 -8.15
CA VAL A 22 -20.57 -28.64 -7.58
C VAL A 22 -19.65 -27.44 -7.42
N GLY A 23 -18.44 -27.63 -6.90
CA GLY A 23 -17.43 -26.57 -6.79
C GLY A 23 -17.14 -25.95 -8.16
N TYR A 24 -16.90 -26.76 -9.18
CA TYR A 24 -16.63 -26.30 -10.55
C TYR A 24 -17.86 -25.63 -11.20
N SER A 25 -19.06 -26.19 -11.03
CA SER A 25 -20.31 -25.64 -11.57
C SER A 25 -20.69 -24.32 -10.90
N VAL A 26 -20.57 -24.22 -9.57
CA VAL A 26 -20.75 -22.96 -8.85
C VAL A 26 -19.72 -21.96 -9.32
N THR A 27 -18.44 -22.34 -9.36
CA THR A 27 -17.36 -21.49 -9.87
C THR A 27 -17.69 -21.01 -11.29
N GLY A 28 -18.11 -21.89 -12.21
CA GLY A 28 -18.54 -21.53 -13.56
C GLY A 28 -19.74 -20.58 -13.63
N LEU A 29 -20.76 -20.78 -12.77
CA LEU A 29 -21.93 -19.92 -12.68
C LEU A 29 -21.64 -18.56 -12.00
N THR A 30 -20.67 -18.50 -11.09
CA THR A 30 -20.23 -17.29 -10.40
C THR A 30 -19.01 -16.63 -11.06
N GLY A 31 -18.65 -17.04 -12.28
CA GLY A 31 -17.52 -16.50 -13.04
C GLY A 31 -16.20 -17.19 -12.73
N GLY A 32 -16.05 -18.43 -13.18
CA GLY A 32 -14.98 -19.33 -12.76
C GLY A 32 -13.58 -18.82 -13.09
N GLU A 33 -12.53 -19.48 -12.56
CA GLU A 33 -11.11 -19.14 -12.76
C GLU A 33 -10.85 -18.64 -14.19
N LYS A 34 -10.99 -17.33 -14.37
CA LYS A 34 -10.54 -16.67 -15.58
C LYS A 34 -9.04 -16.64 -15.40
N LYS A 35 -8.34 -17.50 -16.17
CA LYS A 35 -6.95 -17.23 -16.56
C LYS A 35 -6.82 -15.72 -16.77
N ALA A 36 -5.83 -15.10 -16.14
CA ALA A 36 -5.57 -13.66 -16.22
C ALA A 36 -5.53 -13.22 -17.68
N ALA A 37 -6.68 -12.79 -18.16
CA ALA A 37 -6.93 -12.26 -19.49
C ALA A 37 -8.23 -11.51 -19.34
N ASN A 38 -8.14 -10.24 -18.95
CA ASN A 38 -9.05 -9.19 -19.37
C ASN A 38 -8.23 -7.92 -19.25
N VAL A 39 -7.67 -7.45 -20.37
CA VAL A 39 -7.43 -6.01 -20.50
C VAL A 39 -8.82 -5.41 -20.32
N VAL A 40 -9.08 -4.83 -19.15
CA VAL A 40 -10.35 -4.17 -18.91
C VAL A 40 -10.36 -2.99 -19.86
N GLU A 41 -11.35 -2.98 -20.74
CA GLU A 41 -11.55 -1.85 -21.64
C GLU A 41 -11.88 -0.63 -20.79
N VAL A 42 -11.11 0.45 -20.97
CA VAL A 42 -11.36 1.73 -20.28
C VAL A 42 -12.54 2.40 -20.95
N SER A 43 -13.74 1.92 -20.63
CA SER A 43 -15.02 2.38 -21.15
C SER A 43 -16.08 2.42 -20.04
N PRO A 44 -17.15 3.20 -20.19
CA PRO A 44 -18.25 3.22 -19.23
C PRO A 44 -18.85 1.84 -18.96
N GLU A 45 -18.96 1.00 -19.99
CA GLU A 45 -19.50 -0.36 -19.87
C GLU A 45 -18.55 -1.27 -19.07
N GLY A 46 -17.24 -1.16 -19.32
CA GLY A 46 -16.21 -1.84 -18.53
C GLY A 46 -16.24 -1.39 -17.07
N GLY A 47 -16.40 -0.09 -16.85
CA GLY A 47 -16.52 0.51 -15.52
C GLY A 47 -17.74 0.05 -14.75
N GLU A 48 -18.89 -0.04 -15.42
CA GLU A 48 -20.13 -0.56 -14.84
C GLU A 48 -19.94 -1.99 -14.35
N ALA A 49 -19.34 -2.85 -15.18
CA ALA A 49 -19.08 -4.25 -14.81
C ALA A 49 -18.15 -4.36 -13.59
N ILE A 50 -17.17 -3.48 -13.44
CA ILE A 50 -16.30 -3.44 -12.25
C ILE A 50 -17.06 -2.89 -11.05
N TYR A 51 -17.83 -1.81 -11.19
CA TYR A 51 -18.59 -1.16 -10.12
C TYR A 51 -19.55 -2.16 -9.44
N TRP A 52 -20.30 -2.92 -10.24
CA TRP A 52 -21.25 -3.93 -9.76
C TRP A 52 -20.62 -5.31 -9.53
N GLY A 53 -19.37 -5.51 -9.94
CA GLY A 53 -18.66 -6.78 -9.86
C GLY A 53 -17.47 -6.70 -8.90
N LYS A 54 -16.25 -6.76 -9.47
CA LYS A 54 -14.98 -6.86 -8.73
C LYS A 54 -14.79 -5.72 -7.73
N GLY A 55 -15.10 -4.49 -8.13
CA GLY A 55 -14.97 -3.29 -7.31
C GLY A 55 -15.91 -3.27 -6.11
N ARG A 56 -17.02 -4.05 -6.16
CA ARG A 56 -18.03 -4.15 -5.10
C ARG A 56 -18.53 -2.79 -4.61
N CYS A 57 -18.46 -1.75 -5.45
CA CYS A 57 -18.80 -0.38 -5.08
C CYS A 57 -20.25 -0.30 -4.60
N TYR A 58 -21.13 -1.10 -5.22
CA TYR A 58 -22.55 -1.24 -4.88
C TYR A 58 -22.84 -1.67 -3.42
N THR A 59 -21.86 -2.23 -2.72
CA THR A 59 -22.02 -2.63 -1.31
C THR A 59 -22.00 -1.43 -0.37
N CYS A 60 -21.39 -0.32 -0.80
CA CYS A 60 -21.29 0.93 -0.04
C CYS A 60 -21.99 2.10 -0.70
N HIS A 61 -22.05 2.16 -2.03
CA HIS A 61 -22.65 3.22 -2.81
C HIS A 61 -23.85 2.71 -3.61
N SER A 62 -24.97 3.45 -3.59
CA SER A 62 -26.09 3.20 -4.50
C SER A 62 -25.95 4.01 -5.78
N MET A 63 -26.64 3.57 -6.84
CA MET A 63 -26.74 4.25 -8.13
C MET A 63 -28.22 4.58 -8.38
N GLY A 64 -28.64 5.79 -8.00
CA GLY A 64 -30.04 6.19 -8.07
C GLY A 64 -30.88 5.29 -7.17
N GLY A 65 -31.89 4.64 -7.73
CA GLY A 65 -32.72 3.66 -7.00
C GLY A 65 -32.12 2.25 -6.89
N GLN A 66 -30.95 1.99 -7.48
CA GLN A 66 -30.32 0.67 -7.50
C GLN A 66 -29.22 0.55 -6.43
N GLY A 67 -29.08 -0.65 -5.86
CA GLY A 67 -28.16 -0.93 -4.76
C GLY A 67 -28.79 -0.70 -3.38
N SER A 68 -28.34 -1.46 -2.37
CA SER A 68 -28.87 -1.44 -1.00
C SER A 68 -27.99 -0.65 -0.03
N ALA A 69 -27.18 0.26 -0.56
CA ALA A 69 -26.05 0.81 0.16
C ALA A 69 -26.41 2.05 0.98
N VAL A 70 -25.98 2.07 2.25
CA VAL A 70 -26.26 3.16 3.20
C VAL A 70 -24.99 3.81 3.76
N ARG A 71 -23.81 3.28 3.40
CA ARG A 71 -22.52 3.69 4.01
C ARG A 71 -21.84 4.82 3.25
N GLY A 72 -22.01 4.86 1.94
CA GLY A 72 -21.45 5.86 1.05
C GLY A 72 -22.52 6.70 0.36
N PRO A 73 -22.13 7.86 -0.21
CA PRO A 73 -23.04 8.71 -0.96
C PRO A 73 -23.61 7.99 -2.19
N ASN A 74 -24.85 8.30 -2.54
CA ASN A 74 -25.47 7.84 -3.76
C ASN A 74 -24.82 8.54 -4.97
N HIS A 75 -24.41 7.75 -5.95
CA HIS A 75 -23.76 8.20 -7.18
C HIS A 75 -24.74 8.48 -8.32
N GLY A 76 -25.99 8.05 -8.22
CA GLY A 76 -27.05 8.51 -9.12
C GLY A 76 -27.74 9.76 -8.57
N GLN A 77 -28.73 10.23 -9.33
CA GLN A 77 -29.68 11.22 -8.86
C GLN A 77 -30.69 10.54 -7.93
N PHE A 78 -30.86 11.04 -6.71
CA PHE A 78 -31.74 10.44 -5.70
C PHE A 78 -32.27 11.47 -4.69
N GLY A 79 -33.52 11.90 -4.91
CA GLY A 79 -34.21 12.88 -4.06
C GLY A 79 -33.45 14.21 -3.93
N ASP A 80 -33.82 14.99 -2.93
CA ASP A 80 -33.23 16.33 -2.72
C ASP A 80 -31.80 16.29 -2.19
N LYS A 81 -31.41 15.18 -1.53
CA LYS A 81 -30.05 15.01 -0.99
C LYS A 81 -29.01 14.82 -2.11
N PHE A 82 -29.42 14.25 -3.24
CA PHE A 82 -28.55 13.95 -4.37
C PHE A 82 -29.20 14.41 -5.68
N PRO A 83 -29.29 15.74 -5.92
CA PRO A 83 -30.04 16.31 -7.03
C PRO A 83 -29.37 16.11 -8.39
N LEU A 84 -28.05 15.87 -8.40
CA LEU A 84 -27.26 15.58 -9.60
C LEU A 84 -26.62 14.20 -9.50
N PRO A 85 -26.54 13.46 -10.62
CA PRO A 85 -25.75 12.23 -10.68
C PRO A 85 -24.25 12.53 -10.60
N MET A 86 -23.43 11.48 -10.40
CA MET A 86 -22.02 11.64 -10.03
C MET A 86 -21.18 12.37 -11.09
N GLY A 87 -21.46 12.18 -12.38
CA GLY A 87 -20.75 12.90 -13.45
C GLY A 87 -20.92 14.41 -13.33
N GLY A 88 -22.17 14.89 -13.23
CA GLY A 88 -22.46 16.31 -13.02
C GLY A 88 -21.96 16.84 -11.67
N ARG A 89 -22.11 16.05 -10.60
CA ARG A 89 -21.65 16.43 -9.27
C ARG A 89 -20.13 16.53 -9.18
N ALA A 90 -19.39 15.69 -9.92
CA ALA A 90 -17.92 15.75 -9.95
C ALA A 90 -17.43 17.10 -10.49
N VAL A 91 -18.13 17.71 -11.43
CA VAL A 91 -17.82 19.06 -11.94
C VAL A 91 -17.99 20.12 -10.85
N GLU A 92 -19.05 20.03 -10.04
CA GLU A 92 -19.26 20.95 -8.91
C GLU A 92 -18.19 20.74 -7.82
N ARG A 93 -17.92 19.48 -7.45
CA ARG A 93 -16.90 19.17 -6.44
C ARG A 93 -15.50 19.54 -6.88
N ALA A 94 -15.17 19.46 -8.16
CA ALA A 94 -13.91 19.96 -8.68
C ALA A 94 -13.74 21.47 -8.44
N LYS A 95 -14.82 22.26 -8.53
CA LYS A 95 -14.79 23.69 -8.18
C LYS A 95 -14.54 23.89 -6.68
N ASP A 96 -15.27 23.16 -5.83
CA ASP A 96 -15.06 23.19 -4.37
C ASP A 96 -13.61 22.83 -4.01
N ARG A 97 -13.03 21.82 -4.67
CA ARG A 97 -11.63 21.41 -4.48
C ARG A 97 -10.67 22.50 -4.91
N LYS A 98 -10.91 23.14 -6.05
CA LYS A 98 -10.12 24.27 -6.51
C LYS A 98 -10.13 25.41 -5.49
N ASP A 99 -11.30 25.76 -4.96
CA ASP A 99 -11.42 26.85 -3.99
C ASP A 99 -10.72 26.53 -2.66
N LYS A 100 -10.78 25.27 -2.21
CA LYS A 100 -10.12 24.83 -0.96
C LYS A 100 -8.60 24.66 -1.09
N THR A 101 -8.11 24.25 -2.26
CA THR A 101 -6.69 23.89 -2.46
C THR A 101 -5.89 24.96 -3.19
N GLY A 102 -6.57 25.88 -3.89
CA GLY A 102 -5.95 26.82 -4.82
C GLY A 102 -5.44 26.19 -6.13
N GLN A 103 -5.63 24.87 -6.33
CA GLN A 103 -5.16 24.16 -7.53
C GLN A 103 -6.28 23.96 -8.56
N PRO A 104 -5.99 24.00 -9.87
CA PRO A 104 -7.00 23.76 -10.89
C PRO A 104 -7.42 22.28 -10.90
N PHE A 105 -8.56 21.96 -10.29
CA PHE A 105 -9.16 20.63 -10.32
C PHE A 105 -10.14 20.48 -11.49
N THR A 106 -10.06 19.36 -12.19
CA THR A 106 -11.09 18.88 -13.12
C THR A 106 -12.02 17.87 -12.45
N ALA A 107 -13.14 17.53 -13.10
CA ALA A 107 -14.02 16.45 -12.63
C ALA A 107 -13.29 15.10 -12.59
N THR A 108 -12.42 14.84 -13.57
CA THR A 108 -11.55 13.65 -13.60
C THR A 108 -10.62 13.64 -12.40
N ASP A 109 -9.95 14.76 -12.10
CA ASP A 109 -9.04 14.85 -10.95
C ASP A 109 -9.75 14.58 -9.63
N TYR A 110 -10.97 15.11 -9.47
CA TYR A 110 -11.79 14.87 -8.30
C TYR A 110 -12.14 13.37 -8.15
N LEU A 111 -12.53 12.69 -9.22
CA LEU A 111 -12.88 11.27 -9.17
C LEU A 111 -11.64 10.38 -8.93
N VAL A 112 -10.50 10.72 -9.53
CA VAL A 112 -9.22 10.04 -9.28
C VAL A 112 -8.82 10.19 -7.81
N GLU A 113 -8.85 11.41 -7.26
CA GLU A 113 -8.57 11.67 -5.85
C GLU A 113 -9.53 10.91 -4.94
N SER A 114 -10.84 10.93 -5.24
CA SER A 114 -11.85 10.26 -4.42
C SER A 114 -11.67 8.74 -4.33
N LEU A 115 -11.11 8.10 -5.36
CA LEU A 115 -10.83 6.66 -5.36
C LEU A 115 -9.46 6.32 -4.76
N ALA A 116 -8.46 7.19 -4.96
CA ALA A 116 -7.07 6.93 -4.55
C ALA A 116 -6.73 7.44 -3.14
N ASP A 117 -7.48 8.44 -2.66
CA ASP A 117 -7.43 9.00 -1.31
C ASP A 117 -8.83 9.47 -0.87
N PRO A 118 -9.73 8.54 -0.52
CA PRO A 118 -11.12 8.86 -0.17
C PRO A 118 -11.28 9.82 1.03
N GLY A 119 -10.25 9.93 1.88
CA GLY A 119 -10.23 10.83 3.02
C GLY A 119 -9.92 12.30 2.69
N ALA A 120 -9.39 12.58 1.49
CA ALA A 120 -8.99 13.93 1.09
C ALA A 120 -10.16 14.90 0.96
N PHE A 121 -11.34 14.40 0.61
CA PHE A 121 -12.55 15.20 0.47
C PHE A 121 -13.81 14.41 0.80
N LEU A 122 -14.24 14.51 2.06
CA LEU A 122 -15.42 13.81 2.57
C LEU A 122 -16.71 14.53 2.18
N VAL A 123 -17.68 13.76 1.71
CA VAL A 123 -19.05 14.25 1.48
C VAL A 123 -19.73 14.48 2.83
N GLU A 124 -20.39 15.63 2.97
CA GLU A 124 -21.10 15.98 4.20
C GLU A 124 -22.10 14.90 4.63
N GLY A 125 -22.07 14.56 5.92
CA GLY A 125 -22.91 13.51 6.50
C GLY A 125 -22.39 12.08 6.31
N TYR A 126 -21.21 11.89 5.71
CA TYR A 126 -20.56 10.58 5.59
C TYR A 126 -19.25 10.53 6.37
N LYS A 127 -18.92 9.34 6.89
CA LYS A 127 -17.68 9.07 7.61
C LYS A 127 -16.56 8.69 6.64
N ASN A 128 -15.32 8.83 7.09
CA ASN A 128 -14.15 8.34 6.36
C ASN A 128 -14.02 6.81 6.49
N GLU A 129 -14.88 6.08 5.79
CA GLU A 129 -14.94 4.60 5.84
C GLU A 129 -14.73 3.95 4.46
N MET A 130 -14.52 4.75 3.42
CA MET A 130 -14.31 4.25 2.06
C MET A 130 -12.90 3.65 1.93
N ALA A 131 -12.84 2.40 1.48
CA ALA A 131 -11.58 1.71 1.26
C ALA A 131 -10.80 2.30 0.06
N VAL A 132 -9.48 2.25 0.14
CA VAL A 132 -8.58 2.56 -0.98
C VAL A 132 -8.71 1.45 -2.02
N VAL A 133 -9.22 1.76 -3.21
CA VAL A 133 -9.75 0.74 -4.14
C VAL A 133 -8.69 -0.14 -4.80
N PHE A 134 -7.44 0.31 -4.85
CA PHE A 134 -6.31 -0.47 -5.36
C PHE A 134 -5.69 -1.40 -4.30
N ALA A 135 -6.12 -1.29 -3.04
CA ALA A 135 -5.63 -2.13 -1.95
C ALA A 135 -6.58 -3.30 -1.62
N PRO A 136 -6.08 -4.39 -1.00
CA PRO A 136 -6.94 -5.45 -0.48
C PRO A 136 -8.02 -4.88 0.45
N PRO A 137 -9.28 -5.37 0.37
CA PRO A 137 -9.69 -6.56 -0.39
C PRO A 137 -10.15 -6.29 -1.83
N ILE A 138 -10.13 -5.04 -2.32
CA ILE A 138 -10.71 -4.69 -3.63
C ILE A 138 -9.69 -4.91 -4.76
N SER A 139 -8.45 -4.46 -4.56
CA SER A 139 -7.31 -4.74 -5.45
C SER A 139 -7.59 -4.45 -6.93
N LEU A 140 -8.16 -3.28 -7.22
CA LEU A 140 -8.33 -2.83 -8.61
C LEU A 140 -7.00 -2.42 -9.24
N SER A 141 -6.82 -2.77 -10.51
CA SER A 141 -5.74 -2.25 -11.35
C SER A 141 -6.01 -0.80 -11.75
N LEU A 142 -4.99 -0.11 -12.25
CA LEU A 142 -5.15 1.26 -12.74
C LEU A 142 -6.19 1.35 -13.87
N ASP A 143 -6.21 0.40 -14.81
CA ASP A 143 -7.16 0.40 -15.92
C ASP A 143 -8.59 0.09 -15.45
N GLU A 144 -8.76 -0.78 -14.45
CA GLU A 144 -10.06 -1.01 -13.81
C GLU A 144 -10.56 0.25 -13.10
N ILE A 145 -9.68 0.99 -12.42
CA ILE A 145 -10.02 2.27 -11.78
C ILE A 145 -10.44 3.30 -12.84
N LYS A 146 -9.67 3.43 -13.92
CA LYS A 146 -10.03 4.34 -15.03
C LYS A 146 -11.38 3.98 -15.64
N ALA A 147 -11.66 2.68 -15.84
CA ALA A 147 -12.95 2.23 -16.32
C ALA A 147 -14.08 2.62 -15.33
N VAL A 148 -13.91 2.39 -14.03
CA VAL A 148 -14.91 2.84 -13.03
C VAL A 148 -15.11 4.36 -13.08
N ILE A 149 -14.05 5.15 -13.27
CA ILE A 149 -14.18 6.61 -13.39
C ILE A 149 -14.98 6.99 -14.63
N SER A 150 -14.74 6.35 -15.79
CA SER A 150 -15.51 6.65 -17.00
C SER A 150 -17.00 6.27 -16.85
N TYR A 151 -17.31 5.20 -16.11
CA TYR A 151 -18.70 4.89 -15.73
C TYR A 151 -19.31 5.95 -14.82
N LEU A 152 -18.58 6.44 -13.81
CA LEU A 152 -19.08 7.49 -12.92
C LEU A 152 -19.29 8.81 -13.67
N GLN A 153 -18.42 9.14 -14.63
CA GLN A 153 -18.57 10.29 -15.52
C GLN A 153 -19.82 10.16 -16.40
N SER A 154 -20.09 8.97 -16.95
CA SER A 154 -21.26 8.73 -17.80
C SER A 154 -22.60 8.92 -17.07
N GLN A 155 -22.58 8.98 -15.73
CA GLN A 155 -23.74 9.35 -14.93
C GLN A 155 -23.99 10.86 -15.00
N GLY A 156 -24.48 11.33 -16.14
CA GLY A 156 -24.90 12.72 -16.36
C GLY A 156 -23.76 13.74 -16.44
N GLY A 157 -22.56 13.31 -16.81
CA GLY A 157 -21.44 14.16 -17.18
C GLY A 157 -20.78 13.71 -18.49
N ASP A 158 -19.73 14.42 -18.90
CA ASP A 158 -18.94 14.08 -20.08
C ASP A 158 -17.85 13.07 -19.72
N VAL A 159 -17.77 11.98 -20.49
CA VAL A 159 -16.73 10.97 -20.34
C VAL A 159 -15.45 11.46 -21.02
N ASP A 160 -14.39 11.63 -20.24
CA ASP A 160 -13.11 12.17 -20.71
C ASP A 160 -12.01 11.09 -20.64
N ILE A 161 -12.02 10.21 -21.65
CA ILE A 161 -11.03 9.12 -21.77
C ILE A 161 -9.62 9.67 -21.98
N ASP A 162 -9.50 10.81 -22.66
CA ASP A 162 -8.20 11.44 -22.93
C ASP A 162 -7.55 11.93 -21.64
N ALA A 163 -8.31 12.57 -20.73
CA ALA A 163 -7.81 12.96 -19.42
C ALA A 163 -7.49 11.76 -18.51
N LEU A 164 -8.20 10.63 -18.68
CA LEU A 164 -7.88 9.40 -17.95
C LEU A 164 -6.56 8.78 -18.41
N ASN A 165 -6.26 8.85 -19.71
CA ASN A 165 -5.03 8.33 -20.28
C ASN A 165 -3.84 9.31 -20.17
N ASN A 166 -4.13 10.61 -20.18
CA ASN A 166 -3.16 11.70 -20.05
C ASN A 166 -3.50 12.54 -18.81
N PRO A 167 -3.19 12.03 -17.60
CA PRO A 167 -3.61 12.64 -16.36
C PRO A 167 -2.95 14.00 -16.15
N SER A 168 -3.68 14.92 -15.50
CA SER A 168 -3.10 16.15 -14.97
C SER A 168 -2.02 15.87 -13.93
N GLY A 169 -1.26 16.89 -13.52
CA GLY A 169 -0.29 16.75 -12.43
C GLY A 169 -0.90 16.32 -11.09
N ILE A 170 -2.21 16.55 -10.87
CA ILE A 170 -2.94 16.08 -9.69
C ILE A 170 -3.18 14.57 -9.80
N SER A 171 -3.88 14.15 -10.86
CA SER A 171 -4.21 12.74 -11.12
C SER A 171 -2.95 11.86 -11.26
N LYS A 172 -1.87 12.39 -11.85
CA LYS A 172 -0.62 11.67 -12.03
C LYS A 172 -0.01 11.19 -10.71
N LYS A 173 -0.04 12.02 -9.66
CA LYS A 173 0.45 11.63 -8.33
C LYS A 173 -0.28 10.40 -7.78
N PHE A 174 -1.59 10.34 -8.00
CA PHE A 174 -2.41 9.20 -7.58
C PHE A 174 -2.15 7.97 -8.45
N TYR A 175 -1.90 8.14 -9.74
CA TYR A 175 -1.53 7.02 -10.61
C TYR A 175 -0.18 6.42 -10.21
N ASP A 176 0.80 7.26 -9.87
CA ASP A 176 2.09 6.81 -9.36
C ASP A 176 1.91 6.05 -8.02
N LYS A 177 1.00 6.51 -7.14
CA LYS A 177 0.62 5.81 -5.90
C LYS A 177 0.01 4.43 -6.20
N ILE A 178 -0.92 4.34 -7.14
CA ILE A 178 -1.57 3.08 -7.56
C ILE A 178 -0.56 2.10 -8.15
N GLN A 179 0.36 2.58 -8.98
CA GLN A 179 1.41 1.75 -9.57
C GLN A 179 2.41 1.23 -8.52
N ALA A 180 2.79 2.09 -7.56
CA ALA A 180 3.61 1.70 -6.42
C ALA A 180 2.94 0.61 -5.59
N ALA A 181 1.65 0.78 -5.27
CA ALA A 181 0.84 -0.21 -4.59
C ALA A 181 0.83 -1.55 -5.35
N ALA A 182 0.54 -1.53 -6.65
CA ALA A 182 0.51 -2.73 -7.48
C ALA A 182 1.86 -3.48 -7.48
N ALA A 183 2.97 -2.75 -7.56
CA ALA A 183 4.31 -3.35 -7.50
C ALA A 183 4.63 -4.01 -6.14
N ALA A 184 3.95 -3.58 -5.08
CA ALA A 184 4.12 -4.06 -3.71
C ALA A 184 3.00 -5.03 -3.26
N GLY A 185 2.27 -5.63 -4.21
CA GLY A 185 1.22 -6.60 -3.89
C GLY A 185 -0.10 -5.99 -3.43
N GLY A 186 -0.31 -4.71 -3.71
CA GLY A 186 -1.54 -3.96 -3.39
C GLY A 186 -1.49 -3.22 -2.05
N GLY A 187 -0.33 -3.00 -1.44
CA GLY A 187 -0.28 -2.21 -0.21
C GLY A 187 -0.70 -0.74 -0.44
N ASP A 188 -1.28 -0.10 0.57
CA ASP A 188 -1.58 1.33 0.56
C ASP A 188 -0.37 2.15 1.02
N PRO A 189 0.26 2.97 0.16
CA PRO A 189 1.36 3.84 0.56
C PRO A 189 0.99 4.85 1.65
N GLY A 190 -0.29 5.25 1.74
CA GLY A 190 -0.76 6.18 2.78
C GLY A 190 -0.65 5.56 4.17
N HIS A 191 -1.24 4.37 4.35
CA HIS A 191 -1.04 3.58 5.56
C HIS A 191 0.44 3.19 5.76
N GLY A 192 1.17 2.89 4.69
CA GLY A 192 2.60 2.57 4.72
C GLY A 192 3.47 3.67 5.32
N ALA A 193 3.10 4.94 5.11
CA ALA A 193 3.76 6.07 5.75
C ALA A 193 3.54 6.09 7.27
N ALA A 194 2.36 5.70 7.76
CA ALA A 194 2.09 5.56 9.18
C ALA A 194 2.89 4.40 9.79
N VAL A 195 2.90 3.23 9.14
CA VAL A 195 3.73 2.08 9.56
C VAL A 195 5.22 2.46 9.60
N PHE A 196 5.71 3.19 8.60
CA PHE A 196 7.08 3.70 8.59
C PHE A 196 7.35 4.61 9.80
N LYS A 197 6.44 5.54 10.11
CA LYS A 197 6.57 6.45 11.24
C LYS A 197 6.66 5.71 12.57
N ASP A 198 5.85 4.67 12.74
CA ASP A 198 5.76 3.95 14.01
C ASP A 198 6.90 2.94 14.22
N THR A 199 7.39 2.34 13.12
CA THR A 199 8.32 1.20 13.20
C THR A 199 9.72 1.52 12.67
N CYS A 200 9.85 2.33 11.63
CA CYS A 200 11.10 2.51 10.89
C CYS A 200 11.78 3.85 11.18
N ALA A 201 10.98 4.90 11.46
CA ALA A 201 11.45 6.28 11.59
C ALA A 201 12.30 6.52 12.85
N PHE A 202 12.36 5.56 13.77
CA PHE A 202 13.28 5.61 14.90
C PHE A 202 14.75 5.57 14.44
N CYS A 203 15.06 4.67 13.50
CA CYS A 203 16.42 4.48 12.99
C CYS A 203 16.64 5.18 11.65
N HIS A 204 15.65 5.19 10.77
CA HIS A 204 15.77 5.69 9.41
C HIS A 204 15.11 7.04 9.22
N MET A 205 15.62 7.80 8.26
CA MET A 205 14.97 9.02 7.80
C MET A 205 14.49 8.88 6.36
N VAL A 206 13.48 9.68 6.04
CA VAL A 206 13.03 9.98 4.68
C VAL A 206 12.89 11.49 4.56
N LYS A 207 13.18 12.04 3.39
CA LYS A 207 13.10 13.47 3.11
C LYS A 207 11.71 14.00 3.44
N GLY A 208 11.65 15.09 4.18
CA GLY A 208 10.39 15.67 4.69
C GLY A 208 9.81 14.99 5.94
N GLY A 209 10.49 13.99 6.49
CA GLY A 209 10.14 13.38 7.78
C GLY A 209 10.43 14.28 8.98
N GLU A 210 9.75 14.00 10.10
CA GLU A 210 9.79 14.85 11.31
C GLU A 210 11.13 14.82 12.06
N LYS A 211 11.91 13.74 11.97
CA LYS A 211 13.21 13.57 12.67
C LYS A 211 14.20 12.75 11.84
N PRO A 212 15.50 13.11 11.83
CA PRO A 212 16.54 12.26 11.28
C PRO A 212 16.78 11.07 12.22
N GLY A 213 16.51 9.86 11.75
CA GLY A 213 16.95 8.65 12.44
C GLY A 213 18.47 8.61 12.55
N LEU A 214 19.00 8.23 13.71
CA LEU A 214 20.44 8.32 14.04
C LEU A 214 21.21 7.00 13.78
N ALA A 215 20.51 5.91 13.51
CA ALA A 215 21.06 4.55 13.52
C ALA A 215 20.80 3.76 12.22
N GLY A 216 20.26 4.39 11.20
CA GLY A 216 19.96 3.76 9.92
C GLY A 216 20.24 4.70 8.74
N PRO A 217 20.52 4.15 7.54
CA PRO A 217 20.72 4.95 6.34
C PRO A 217 19.50 5.78 5.99
N ASP A 218 19.75 6.88 5.29
CA ASP A 218 18.71 7.68 4.63
C ASP A 218 18.01 6.83 3.56
N LEU A 219 16.69 6.70 3.69
CA LEU A 219 15.83 5.92 2.80
C LEU A 219 15.11 6.79 1.77
N SER A 220 15.40 8.08 1.69
CA SER A 220 14.77 9.04 0.74
C SER A 220 14.86 8.62 -0.72
N GLU A 221 15.85 7.80 -1.07
CA GLU A 221 16.05 7.29 -2.44
C GLU A 221 15.96 5.77 -2.56
N ILE A 222 15.49 5.08 -1.51
CA ILE A 222 15.52 3.61 -1.47
C ILE A 222 14.68 2.96 -2.57
N GLY A 223 13.63 3.64 -3.03
CA GLY A 223 12.78 3.22 -4.14
C GLY A 223 13.54 2.99 -5.45
N LYS A 224 14.68 3.67 -5.66
CA LYS A 224 15.54 3.44 -6.83
C LYS A 224 16.17 2.04 -6.85
N ARG A 225 16.26 1.37 -5.69
CA ARG A 225 16.82 0.01 -5.55
C ARG A 225 15.82 -1.10 -5.90
N GLY A 226 14.53 -0.75 -6.02
CA GLY A 226 13.47 -1.67 -6.41
C GLY A 226 12.90 -2.52 -5.27
N ILE A 227 11.68 -3.02 -5.47
CA ILE A 227 10.87 -3.66 -4.42
C ILE A 227 11.54 -4.89 -3.81
N LYS A 228 12.23 -5.70 -4.63
CA LYS A 228 12.91 -6.92 -4.18
C LYS A 228 14.02 -6.62 -3.18
N TYR A 229 14.79 -5.56 -3.43
CA TYR A 229 15.86 -5.14 -2.53
C TYR A 229 15.29 -4.67 -1.19
N ILE A 230 14.25 -3.82 -1.24
CA ILE A 230 13.61 -3.27 -0.04
C ILE A 230 13.00 -4.39 0.81
N SER A 231 12.24 -5.30 0.19
CA SER A 231 11.64 -6.46 0.85
C SER A 231 12.68 -7.34 1.53
N GLU A 232 13.77 -7.64 0.83
CA GLU A 232 14.84 -8.46 1.39
C GLU A 232 15.59 -7.75 2.52
N ALA A 233 15.82 -6.43 2.42
CA ALA A 233 16.47 -5.66 3.47
C ALA A 233 15.63 -5.63 4.76
N ILE A 234 14.30 -5.59 4.66
CA ILE A 234 13.42 -5.64 5.84
C ILE A 234 13.37 -7.05 6.44
N LEU A 235 13.24 -8.08 5.60
CA LEU A 235 13.09 -9.47 6.07
C LEU A 235 14.41 -10.10 6.52
N ARG A 236 15.55 -9.59 6.04
CA ARG A 236 16.89 -10.15 6.29
C ARG A 236 17.92 -9.02 6.39
N PRO A 237 17.87 -8.21 7.45
CA PRO A 237 18.70 -7.00 7.56
C PRO A 237 20.21 -7.30 7.64
N THR A 238 20.59 -8.51 8.07
CA THR A 238 21.98 -8.98 8.10
C THR A 238 22.52 -9.41 6.74
N LYS A 239 21.68 -9.61 5.71
CA LYS A 239 22.11 -10.11 4.40
C LYS A 239 23.00 -9.12 3.66
N ALA A 240 22.71 -7.82 3.79
CA ALA A 240 23.46 -6.77 3.11
C ALA A 240 23.44 -5.50 3.96
N ILE A 241 24.50 -5.29 4.73
CA ILE A 241 24.67 -4.09 5.54
C ILE A 241 25.24 -2.97 4.66
N THR A 242 24.62 -1.79 4.74
CA THR A 242 25.05 -0.62 3.96
C THR A 242 26.37 -0.10 4.51
N LYS A 243 27.29 0.30 3.63
CA LYS A 243 28.59 0.85 4.02
C LYS A 243 28.42 2.06 4.96
N GLY A 244 29.14 2.08 6.07
CA GLY A 244 29.02 3.09 7.13
C GLY A 244 27.95 2.76 8.18
N PHE A 245 27.20 1.68 8.01
CA PHE A 245 26.21 1.17 8.97
C PHE A 245 26.57 -0.22 9.49
N GLU A 246 27.87 -0.55 9.52
CA GLU A 246 28.36 -1.82 10.03
C GLU A 246 28.30 -1.87 11.56
N THR A 247 27.80 -2.98 12.09
CA THR A 247 27.80 -3.24 13.54
C THR A 247 29.22 -3.47 14.03
N HIS A 248 29.62 -2.72 15.06
CA HIS A 248 30.90 -2.86 15.73
C HIS A 248 30.67 -3.32 17.18
N VAL A 249 31.56 -4.18 17.66
CA VAL A 249 31.64 -4.62 19.04
C VAL A 249 32.94 -4.07 19.61
N VAL A 250 32.81 -3.19 20.62
CA VAL A 250 33.93 -2.63 21.37
C VAL A 250 34.04 -3.38 22.68
N THR A 251 35.19 -3.99 22.92
CA THR A 251 35.53 -4.62 24.20
C THR A 251 36.44 -3.68 24.98
N ASP A 252 36.03 -3.29 26.18
CA ASP A 252 36.87 -2.50 27.08
C ASP A 252 37.89 -3.38 27.82
N LYS A 253 38.89 -2.74 28.45
CA LYS A 253 39.91 -3.44 29.25
C LYS A 253 39.40 -4.03 30.56
N ASN A 254 38.22 -3.59 31.01
CA ASN A 254 37.53 -4.09 32.21
C ASN A 254 36.60 -5.28 31.91
N GLY A 255 36.49 -5.69 30.63
CA GLY A 255 35.64 -6.77 30.17
C GLY A 255 34.21 -6.37 29.76
N GLY A 256 33.88 -5.08 29.78
CA GLY A 256 32.62 -4.56 29.26
C GLY A 256 32.56 -4.62 27.73
N LEU A 257 31.34 -4.84 27.22
CA LEU A 257 31.05 -4.95 25.79
C LEU A 257 30.04 -3.87 25.40
N VAL A 258 30.38 -3.10 24.36
CA VAL A 258 29.50 -2.11 23.76
C VAL A 258 29.32 -2.45 22.29
N THR A 259 28.08 -2.77 21.90
CA THR A 259 27.72 -3.10 20.51
C THR A 259 26.89 -1.97 19.92
N GLY A 260 27.24 -1.52 18.72
CA GLY A 260 26.53 -0.44 18.04
C GLY A 260 27.16 -0.02 16.73
N LEU A 261 26.69 1.10 16.19
CA LEU A 261 27.27 1.75 15.01
C LEU A 261 28.38 2.70 15.42
N LYS A 262 29.52 2.59 14.76
CA LYS A 262 30.61 3.54 14.94
C LYS A 262 30.32 4.83 14.18
N THR A 263 29.89 5.88 14.90
CA THR A 263 29.46 7.15 14.30
C THR A 263 30.59 8.18 14.25
N ARG A 264 31.58 8.08 15.15
CA ARG A 264 32.76 8.93 15.16
C ARG A 264 33.98 8.14 15.66
N GLU A 265 35.13 8.40 15.06
CA GLU A 265 36.42 7.89 15.53
C GLU A 265 37.46 9.01 15.45
N THR A 266 38.11 9.29 16.58
CA THR A 266 39.24 10.23 16.69
C THR A 266 40.46 9.47 17.23
N PRO A 267 41.65 10.11 17.31
CA PRO A 267 42.80 9.50 17.96
C PRO A 267 42.55 9.12 19.42
N ASP A 268 41.71 9.88 20.13
CA ASP A 268 41.53 9.76 21.57
C ASP A 268 40.24 9.03 21.98
N GLU A 269 39.20 9.07 21.15
CA GLU A 269 37.85 8.59 21.50
C GLU A 269 37.11 7.96 20.31
N ILE A 270 36.16 7.08 20.63
CA ILE A 270 35.24 6.47 19.68
C ILE A 270 33.82 6.61 20.19
N ASP A 271 32.90 7.00 19.31
CA ASP A 271 31.48 7.08 19.61
C ASP A 271 30.75 5.88 18.98
N ILE A 272 30.03 5.15 19.81
CA ILE A 272 29.18 4.02 19.41
C ILE A 272 27.71 4.37 19.66
N ALA A 273 26.93 4.50 18.59
CA ALA A 273 25.48 4.65 18.67
C ALA A 273 24.80 3.28 18.83
N LYS A 274 24.01 3.13 19.89
CA LYS A 274 23.19 1.93 20.14
C LYS A 274 21.83 2.03 19.44
N VAL A 275 21.13 0.89 19.36
CA VAL A 275 19.77 0.76 18.80
C VAL A 275 18.78 1.74 19.42
N ALA A 276 18.96 2.18 20.67
CA ALA A 276 18.08 3.14 21.34
C ALA A 276 18.42 4.62 21.09
N GLY A 277 19.31 4.94 20.14
CA GLY A 277 19.76 6.30 19.86
C GLY A 277 20.72 6.89 20.90
N GLU A 278 21.06 6.13 21.94
CA GLU A 278 22.11 6.47 22.90
C GLU A 278 23.48 6.37 22.22
N VAL A 279 24.28 7.44 22.31
CA VAL A 279 25.67 7.44 21.87
C VAL A 279 26.57 7.27 23.09
N VAL A 280 27.40 6.22 23.07
CA VAL A 280 28.42 5.97 24.10
C VAL A 280 29.78 6.37 23.56
N THR A 281 30.41 7.35 24.19
CA THR A 281 31.79 7.74 23.93
C THR A 281 32.74 6.92 24.81
N ILE A 282 33.70 6.25 24.19
CA ILE A 282 34.69 5.41 24.85
C ILE A 282 36.09 5.95 24.55
N ARG A 283 36.90 6.17 25.58
CA ARG A 283 38.28 6.62 25.39
C ARG A 283 39.11 5.49 24.82
N ARG A 284 39.93 5.79 23.82
CA ARG A 284 40.74 4.78 23.11
C ARG A 284 41.72 4.04 24.03
N VAL A 285 42.16 4.71 25.09
CA VAL A 285 43.02 4.11 26.14
C VAL A 285 42.31 3.04 26.97
N GLU A 286 40.97 3.03 27.01
CA GLU A 286 40.14 2.06 27.73
C GLU A 286 39.74 0.87 26.85
N ILE A 287 39.92 0.98 25.53
CA ILE A 287 39.56 -0.04 24.56
C ILE A 287 40.63 -1.14 24.53
N LYS A 288 40.17 -2.39 24.58
CA LYS A 288 40.99 -3.58 24.36
C LYS A 288 40.95 -3.99 22.88
N GLU A 289 39.76 -4.05 22.31
CA GLU A 289 39.54 -4.55 20.94
C GLU A 289 38.30 -3.90 20.32
N ILE A 290 38.32 -3.72 19.00
CA ILE A 290 37.17 -3.28 18.20
C ILE A 290 37.06 -4.22 17.02
N THR A 291 35.91 -4.88 16.91
CA THR A 291 35.68 -5.88 15.87
C THR A 291 34.37 -5.57 15.17
N GLN A 292 34.37 -5.68 13.84
CA GLN A 292 33.14 -5.62 13.07
C GLN A 292 32.42 -6.98 13.18
N ASP A 293 31.12 -6.97 13.47
CA ASP A 293 30.29 -8.17 13.48
C ASP A 293 29.40 -8.22 12.22
N PRO A 294 29.79 -8.98 11.19
CA PRO A 294 29.01 -9.08 9.95
C PRO A 294 27.75 -9.94 10.12
N THR A 295 27.61 -10.65 11.24
CA THR A 295 26.47 -11.53 11.51
C THR A 295 25.32 -10.81 12.20
N ARG A 296 25.51 -9.53 12.57
CA ARG A 296 24.51 -8.72 13.27
C ARG A 296 24.26 -7.39 12.57
N SER A 297 23.00 -7.01 12.51
CA SER A 297 22.55 -5.68 12.11
C SER A 297 22.00 -4.95 13.33
N LEU A 298 22.06 -3.61 13.34
CA LEU A 298 21.27 -2.81 14.30
C LEU A 298 19.79 -2.75 13.94
N MET A 299 19.43 -3.05 12.68
CA MET A 299 18.04 -3.24 12.30
C MET A 299 17.55 -4.58 12.86
N PRO A 300 16.45 -4.61 13.64
CA PRO A 300 15.99 -5.84 14.30
C PRO A 300 15.56 -6.91 13.29
N ASP A 301 15.98 -8.15 13.51
CA ASP A 301 15.61 -9.30 12.66
C ASP A 301 14.13 -9.72 12.83
N ASP A 302 13.51 -9.35 13.97
CA ASP A 302 12.13 -9.67 14.35
C ASP A 302 11.11 -8.61 13.90
N LEU A 303 11.53 -7.62 13.11
CA LEU A 303 10.61 -6.62 12.54
C LEU A 303 9.43 -7.26 11.79
N SER A 304 9.69 -8.38 11.09
CA SER A 304 8.65 -9.13 10.38
C SER A 304 7.61 -9.78 11.30
N GLU A 305 7.94 -10.01 12.57
CA GLU A 305 7.04 -10.54 13.59
C GLU A 305 6.22 -9.42 14.26
N ALA A 306 6.75 -8.20 14.27
CA ALA A 306 6.12 -7.02 14.85
C ALA A 306 5.08 -6.34 13.94
N MET A 307 4.93 -6.80 12.69
CA MET A 307 4.03 -6.19 11.70
C MET A 307 3.14 -7.24 11.01
N THR A 308 1.93 -6.85 10.64
CA THR A 308 1.07 -7.73 9.85
C THR A 308 1.57 -7.82 8.41
N VAL A 309 1.15 -8.85 7.67
CA VAL A 309 1.44 -8.95 6.22
C VAL A 309 0.95 -7.70 5.47
N LYS A 310 -0.17 -7.12 5.92
CA LYS A 310 -0.71 -5.88 5.35
C LYS A 310 0.22 -4.70 5.61
N ASP A 311 0.66 -4.52 6.86
CA ASP A 311 1.59 -3.43 7.23
C ASP A 311 2.90 -3.53 6.44
N PHE A 312 3.39 -4.76 6.23
CA PHE A 312 4.56 -5.03 5.40
C PHE A 312 4.34 -4.62 3.93
N GLN A 313 3.21 -4.98 3.33
CA GLN A 313 2.88 -4.57 1.95
C GLN A 313 2.72 -3.05 1.84
N ASP A 314 2.06 -2.43 2.81
CA ASP A 314 1.83 -0.99 2.87
C ASP A 314 3.15 -0.23 2.98
N VAL A 315 4.05 -0.60 3.91
CA VAL A 315 5.36 0.05 4.07
C VAL A 315 6.23 -0.15 2.85
N LEU A 316 6.17 -1.33 2.20
CA LEU A 316 6.86 -1.56 0.93
C LEU A 316 6.35 -0.64 -0.19
N SER A 317 5.03 -0.43 -0.25
CA SER A 317 4.39 0.48 -1.21
C SER A 317 4.79 1.93 -0.96
N TYR A 318 4.98 2.32 0.30
CA TYR A 318 5.49 3.64 0.65
C TYR A 318 6.99 3.79 0.32
N MET A 319 7.81 2.78 0.62
CA MET A 319 9.26 2.78 0.36
C MET A 319 9.62 2.82 -1.12
N ILE A 320 8.85 2.15 -1.99
CA ILE A 320 9.11 2.17 -3.44
C ILE A 320 8.85 3.56 -4.06
N MET A 321 8.08 4.41 -3.39
CA MET A 321 7.85 5.81 -3.80
C MET A 321 9.01 6.74 -3.43
N GLN A 322 9.91 6.34 -2.53
CA GLN A 322 11.03 7.18 -2.09
C GLN A 322 12.13 7.22 -3.15
N LYS A 323 12.07 8.20 -4.06
CA LYS A 323 12.98 8.34 -5.20
C LYS A 323 13.79 9.65 -5.20
N GLY A 324 13.83 10.36 -4.06
CA GLY A 324 14.66 11.56 -3.86
C GLY A 324 14.07 12.89 -4.33
N GLU A 325 12.85 12.89 -4.88
CA GLU A 325 12.15 14.10 -5.33
C GLU A 325 11.83 15.08 -4.19
#